data_AF-A0A942XLH7-F1
#
_entry.id   AF-A0A942XLH7-F1
#
_cell.length_a   1.000
_cell.length_b   1.000
_cell.length_c   1.000
_cell.angle_alpha   90.00
_cell.angle_beta   90.00
_cell.angle_gamma   90.00
#
_symmetry.space_group_name_H-M   'P 1'
#
loop_
_entity.id
_entity.type
_entity.pdbx_description
1 polymer ?
#
loop_
_entity_poly.entity_id
_entity_poly.type
_entity_poly.pdbx_seq_one_letter_code
_entity_poly.pdbx_strand_id
1 'polypeptide(L)'
;MWILHQDKETILNIDNAVSVEYSFNALLEKEHGIAYCADSKVINSCIVMGIYPSKERCLEVIQDIAKNIRLKKPTYEMPEK
;
A
#
# COMPACT_ATOMS: atom_id res chain seq x y z
N MET A 1 -11.44 -4.76 -7.55
CA MET A 1 -11.72 -5.38 -6.24
C MET A 1 -10.39 -5.51 -5.53
N TRP A 2 -10.31 -5.05 -4.28
CA TRP A 2 -9.08 -5.15 -3.50
C TRP A 2 -8.99 -6.47 -2.75
N ILE A 3 -7.88 -7.17 -2.88
CA ILE A 3 -7.61 -8.49 -2.30
C ILE A 3 -6.30 -8.41 -1.52
N LEU A 4 -6.31 -8.85 -0.26
CA LEU A 4 -5.08 -9.07 0.49
C LEU A 4 -4.46 -10.38 -0.01
N HIS A 5 -3.22 -10.30 -0.48
CA HIS A 5 -2.47 -11.47 -0.95
C HIS A 5 -2.15 -12.42 0.21
N GLN A 6 -1.84 -13.69 -0.10
CA GLN A 6 -1.63 -14.73 0.93
C GLN A 6 -0.42 -14.46 1.82
N ASP A 7 0.58 -13.73 1.30
CA ASP A 7 1.76 -13.29 2.06
C ASP A 7 1.42 -12.26 3.16
N LYS A 8 0.26 -11.61 3.09
CA LYS A 8 -0.17 -10.48 3.93
C LYS A 8 0.76 -9.26 3.89
N GLU A 9 1.61 -9.18 2.87
CA GLU A 9 2.53 -8.06 2.60
C GLU A 9 2.09 -7.24 1.38
N THR A 10 1.07 -7.71 0.65
CA THR A 10 0.58 -7.07 -0.57
C THR A 10 -0.95 -6.96 -0.61
N ILE A 11 -1.45 -5.81 -1.04
CA ILE A 11 -2.87 -5.62 -1.41
C ILE A 11 -2.93 -5.39 -2.91
N LEU A 12 -3.71 -6.20 -3.62
CA LEU A 12 -3.88 -6.12 -5.07
C LEU A 12 -5.26 -5.59 -5.39
N ASN A 13 -5.35 -4.69 -6.37
CA ASN A 13 -6.61 -4.37 -7.02
C ASN A 13 -6.65 -4.98 -8.41
N ILE A 14 -7.50 -5.99 -8.56
CA ILE A 14 -7.61 -6.76 -9.81
C ILE A 14 -8.31 -6.00 -10.93
N ASP A 15 -9.02 -4.90 -10.63
CA ASP A 15 -9.79 -4.17 -11.67
C ASP A 15 -8.87 -3.31 -12.54
N ASN A 16 -7.75 -2.85 -11.97
CA ASN A 16 -6.83 -1.92 -12.60
C ASN A 16 -5.36 -2.38 -12.51
N ALA A 17 -5.10 -3.62 -12.07
CA ALA A 17 -3.77 -4.22 -11.96
C ALA A 17 -2.77 -3.33 -11.19
N VAL A 18 -3.20 -2.80 -10.05
CA VAL A 18 -2.33 -2.05 -9.15
C VAL A 18 -2.19 -2.76 -7.82
N SER A 19 -1.11 -2.47 -7.11
CA SER A 19 -0.76 -3.08 -5.85
C SER A 19 -0.26 -2.06 -4.84
N VAL A 20 -0.44 -2.39 -3.56
CA VAL A 20 0.22 -1.73 -2.44
C VAL A 20 1.10 -2.78 -1.78
N GLU A 21 2.40 -2.53 -1.78
CA GLU A 21 3.43 -3.52 -1.44
C GLU A 21 4.42 -2.98 -0.42
N TYR A 22 4.91 -3.85 0.45
CA TYR A 22 6.10 -3.56 1.23
C TYR A 22 7.33 -3.43 0.31
N SER A 23 8.11 -2.38 0.51
CA SER A 23 9.37 -2.14 -0.19
C SER A 23 10.51 -1.99 0.81
N PHE A 24 11.67 -2.54 0.49
CA PHE A 24 12.88 -2.37 1.28
C PHE A 24 14.01 -1.87 0.39
N ASN A 25 14.52 -0.67 0.68
CA ASN A 25 15.69 -0.16 -0.03
C ASN A 25 16.93 -0.30 0.84
N ALA A 26 17.67 -1.38 0.61
CA ALA A 26 18.94 -1.64 1.27
C ALA A 26 20.07 -0.70 0.83
N LEU A 27 19.97 -0.11 -0.36
CA LEU A 27 21.04 0.65 -1.00
C LEU A 27 21.04 2.12 -0.60
N LEU A 28 19.88 2.70 -0.31
CA LEU A 28 19.77 4.14 -0.04
C LEU A 28 19.79 4.50 1.43
N GLU A 29 19.18 3.73 2.35
CA GLU A 29 19.17 4.11 3.78
C GLU A 29 18.61 3.04 4.74
N LYS A 30 18.51 1.76 4.32
CA LYS A 30 17.76 0.71 5.04
C LYS A 30 16.32 1.14 5.37
N GLU A 31 15.68 1.78 4.40
CA GLU A 31 14.33 2.30 4.60
C GLU A 31 13.29 1.22 4.36
N HIS A 32 12.34 1.11 5.28
CA HIS A 32 11.16 0.27 5.15
C HIS A 32 10.02 1.13 4.61
N GLY A 33 9.57 0.85 3.39
CA GLY A 33 8.55 1.63 2.71
C GLY A 33 7.30 0.84 2.40
N ILE A 34 6.23 1.56 2.08
CA ILE A 34 5.07 1.03 1.38
C ILE A 34 5.01 1.75 0.04
N ALA A 35 4.91 1.00 -1.04
CA ALA A 35 4.81 1.53 -2.38
C ALA A 35 3.45 1.18 -3.00
N TYR A 36 2.86 2.15 -3.68
CA TYR A 36 1.78 1.91 -4.63
C TYR A 36 2.40 1.66 -6.00
N CYS A 37 2.25 0.46 -6.53
CA CYS A 37 2.79 0.07 -7.82
C CYS A 37 1.64 -0.15 -8.81
N ALA A 38 1.70 0.52 -9.96
CA ALA A 38 0.78 0.26 -11.05
C ALA A 38 1.49 -0.57 -12.12
N ASP A 39 0.91 -1.70 -12.52
CA ASP A 39 1.37 -2.47 -13.67
C ASP A 39 0.89 -1.76 -14.95
N SER A 40 1.46 -0.57 -15.19
CA SER A 40 1.61 -0.08 -16.56
C SER A 40 2.88 -0.71 -17.09
N LYS A 41 2.96 -0.97 -18.39
CA LYS A 41 4.09 -1.61 -19.10
C LYS A 41 5.45 -0.87 -18.99
N VAL A 42 5.60 0.03 -18.02
CA VAL A 42 6.76 0.82 -17.67
C VAL A 42 7.23 0.36 -16.29
N ILE A 43 8.40 -0.28 -16.25
CA ILE A 43 9.00 -1.04 -15.13
C ILE A 43 9.27 -0.20 -13.85
N ASN A 44 8.74 1.02 -13.72
CA ASN A 44 9.14 1.94 -12.65
C ASN A 44 8.05 2.89 -12.10
N SER A 45 6.76 2.66 -12.36
CA SER A 45 5.69 3.52 -11.80
C SER A 45 5.24 3.08 -10.41
N CYS A 46 6.18 3.02 -9.46
CA CYS A 46 5.87 2.86 -8.04
C CYS A 46 5.98 4.23 -7.34
N ILE A 47 4.94 4.61 -6.60
CA ILE A 47 4.92 5.81 -5.76
C ILE A 47 5.12 5.35 -4.32
N VAL A 48 6.17 5.85 -3.65
CA VAL A 48 6.34 5.62 -2.21
C VAL A 48 5.22 6.34 -1.47
N MET A 49 4.36 5.56 -0.80
CA MET A 49 3.25 6.07 -0.01
C MET A 49 3.68 6.48 1.41
N GLY A 50 4.75 5.89 1.92
CA GLY A 50 5.29 6.20 3.23
C GLY A 50 6.50 5.37 3.58
N ILE A 51 7.33 5.92 4.46
CA ILE A 51 8.54 5.30 5.01
C ILE A 51 8.34 5.15 6.52
N TYR A 52 8.73 4.00 7.05
CA TYR A 52 8.48 3.57 8.41
C TYR A 52 9.75 3.00 9.04
N PRO A 53 9.84 2.98 10.38
CA PRO A 53 11.04 2.53 11.07
C PRO A 53 11.30 1.01 10.99
N SER A 54 10.31 0.20 10.61
CA SER A 54 10.47 -1.26 10.54
C SER A 54 9.51 -1.91 9.54
N LYS A 55 9.83 -3.15 9.14
CA LYS A 55 8.95 -3.98 8.31
C LYS A 55 7.60 -4.23 8.98
N GLU A 56 7.60 -4.54 10.27
CA GLU A 56 6.38 -4.82 11.05
C GLU A 56 5.42 -3.63 10.99
N ARG A 57 5.95 -2.41 11.11
CA ARG A 57 5.12 -1.21 11.00
C ARG A 57 4.53 -1.04 9.59
N CYS A 58 5.29 -1.34 8.54
CA CYS A 58 4.74 -1.36 7.18
C CYS A 58 3.59 -2.37 7.05
N LEU A 59 3.77 -3.58 7.58
CA LEU A 59 2.75 -4.64 7.51
C LEU A 59 1.47 -4.27 8.28
N GLU A 60 1.60 -3.64 9.46
CA GLU A 60 0.45 -3.10 10.21
C GLU A 60 -0.35 -2.10 9.36
N VAL A 61 0.35 -1.16 8.71
CA VAL A 61 -0.28 -0.15 7.87
C VAL A 61 -0.95 -0.78 6.65
N ILE A 62 -0.31 -1.74 5.98
CA ILE A 62 -0.90 -2.51 4.87
C ILE A 62 -2.18 -3.21 5.32
N GLN A 63 -2.15 -3.88 6.48
CA GLN A 63 -3.34 -4.53 7.02
C GLN A 63 -4.45 -3.53 7.37
N ASP A 64 -4.10 -2.36 7.90
CA ASP A 64 -5.08 -1.32 8.19
C ASP A 64 -5.68 -0.72 6.92
N ILE A 65 -4.89 -0.52 5.85
CA ILE A 65 -5.42 -0.14 4.53
C ILE A 65 -6.40 -1.21 4.03
N ALA A 66 -6.02 -2.49 4.09
CA ALA A 66 -6.88 -3.59 3.65
C ALA A 66 -8.21 -3.65 4.42
N LYS A 67 -8.19 -3.42 5.74
CA LYS A 67 -9.41 -3.31 6.57
C LYS A 67 -10.25 -2.09 6.16
N ASN A 68 -9.62 -0.92 6.00
CA ASN A 68 -10.32 0.32 5.67
C ASN A 68 -10.96 0.30 4.28
N ILE A 69 -10.31 -0.33 3.30
CA ILE A 69 -10.89 -0.52 1.96
C ILE A 69 -12.15 -1.38 2.02
N ARG A 70 -12.18 -2.40 2.88
CA ARG A 70 -13.40 -3.21 3.11
C ARG A 70 -14.50 -2.43 3.84
N LEU A 71 -14.14 -1.38 4.57
CA LEU A 71 -15.05 -0.60 5.43
C LEU A 71 -15.65 0.66 4.75
N LYS A 72 -15.17 1.09 3.58
CA LYS A 72 -15.65 2.29 2.85
C LYS A 72 -16.25 1.90 1.48
N LYS A 73 -17.55 2.09 1.20
CA LYS A 73 -18.15 3.37 0.76
C LYS A 73 -17.53 4.58 1.49
N PRO A 74 -16.67 5.38 0.83
CA PRO A 74 -16.02 6.50 1.50
C PRO A 74 -17.01 7.67 1.57
N THR A 75 -17.74 7.82 2.68
CA THR A 75 -18.15 9.16 3.13
C THR A 75 -17.00 9.69 3.99
N TYR A 76 -16.10 10.42 3.35
CA TYR A 76 -15.25 11.37 4.08
C TYR A 76 -16.15 12.56 4.38
N GLU A 77 -16.74 12.61 5.57
CA GLU A 77 -17.40 13.82 6.05
C GLU A 77 -16.30 14.81 6.44
N MET A 78 -16.16 15.89 5.67
CA MET A 78 -15.34 17.03 6.10
C MET A 78 -15.94 17.60 7.37
N PRO A 79 -15.13 17.88 8.41
CA PRO A 79 -15.64 18.64 9.56
C PRO A 79 -16.08 20.02 9.06
N GLU A 80 -17.33 20.36 9.36
CA GLU A 80 -17.89 21.68 9.08
C GLU A 80 -17.10 22.74 9.89
N LYS A 81 -16.87 23.89 9.24
CA LYS A 81 -16.09 25.02 9.77
C LYS A 81 -16.78 25.72 10.93
#